data_AF-A0A542DY74-F1
#
_entry.id   AF-A0A542DY74-F1
#
_cell.length_a   1.000
_cell.length_b   1.000
_cell.length_c   1.000
_cell.angle_alpha   90.00
_cell.angle_beta   90.00
_cell.angle_gamma   90.00
#
_symmetry.space_group_name_H-M   'P 1'
#
loop_
_entity.id
_entity.type
_entity.pdbx_description
1 polymer ?
#
loop_
_entity_poly.entity_id
_entity_poly.type
_entity_poly.pdbx_seq_one_letter_code
_entity_poly.pdbx_strand_id
1 'polypeptide(L)'
;MGPHRLPHRNVATALVAPGLLPDLELQLATHDLWLWPVATAPGVVDGERRAVQVRRRLVVAARGAWDCAWGWVPVWVGFGGTWDDGREPLPWAAHAALWSVMAGHADGVRYRKRLGGVPRALLSVTQVDSPAGRVVE
;
A
#
# COMPACT_ATOMS: atom_id res chain seq x y z
N MET A 1 -12.84 -0.69 -29.04
CA MET A 1 -13.34 -0.82 -27.66
C MET A 1 -12.29 -1.61 -26.89
N GLY A 2 -11.41 -0.94 -26.15
CA GLY A 2 -10.31 -1.60 -25.43
C GLY A 2 -10.84 -2.34 -24.18
N PRO A 3 -10.12 -3.35 -23.67
CA PRO A 3 -10.55 -4.04 -22.45
C PRO A 3 -10.66 -3.04 -21.30
N HIS A 4 -11.84 -2.94 -20.69
CA HIS A 4 -12.03 -2.18 -19.45
C HIS A 4 -11.17 -2.83 -18.37
N ARG A 5 -10.09 -2.16 -17.95
CA ARG A 5 -9.35 -2.58 -16.77
C ARG A 5 -10.29 -2.48 -15.58
N LEU A 6 -10.41 -3.58 -14.81
CA LEU A 6 -11.12 -3.56 -13.53
C LEU A 6 -10.55 -2.41 -12.66
N PRO A 7 -11.41 -1.74 -11.87
CA PRO A 7 -10.97 -0.65 -11.02
C PRO A 7 -9.89 -1.14 -10.05
N HIS A 8 -8.68 -0.61 -10.21
CA HIS A 8 -7.53 -0.92 -9.39
C HIS A 8 -7.03 0.35 -8.70
N ARG A 9 -6.32 0.15 -7.59
CA ARG A 9 -5.59 1.19 -6.89
C ARG A 9 -4.12 0.97 -7.16
N ASN A 10 -3.43 2.03 -7.55
CA ASN A 10 -1.99 2.01 -7.69
C ASN A 10 -1.36 1.95 -6.30
N VAL A 11 -0.54 0.92 -6.06
CA VAL A 11 0.14 0.73 -4.78
C VAL A 11 1.61 0.37 -4.96
N ALA A 12 2.44 0.87 -4.05
CA ALA A 12 3.77 0.35 -3.82
C ALA A 12 3.66 -0.96 -3.02
N THR A 13 4.49 -1.95 -3.34
CA THR A 13 4.67 -3.14 -2.50
C THR A 13 6.04 -3.09 -1.84
N ALA A 14 6.07 -3.17 -0.52
CA ALA A 14 7.29 -3.10 0.27
C ALA A 14 7.31 -4.18 1.37
N LEU A 15 8.50 -4.44 1.91
CA LEU A 15 8.73 -5.15 3.17
C LEU A 15 9.18 -4.12 4.20
N VAL A 16 8.58 -4.15 5.39
CA VAL A 16 8.84 -3.21 6.47
C VAL A 16 9.22 -3.98 7.74
N ALA A 17 10.29 -3.57 8.40
CA ALA A 17 10.69 -4.10 9.69
C ALA A 17 9.53 -3.93 10.70
N PRO A 18 9.15 -4.96 11.48
CA PRO A 18 7.96 -4.91 12.33
C PRO A 18 7.94 -3.72 13.30
N GLY A 19 9.09 -3.37 13.89
CA GLY A 19 9.20 -2.25 14.82
C GLY A 19 9.07 -0.86 14.18
N LEU A 20 9.27 -0.75 12.87
CA LEU A 20 9.15 0.52 12.12
C LEU A 20 7.71 0.76 11.63
N LEU A 21 6.85 -0.26 11.64
CA LEU A 21 5.53 -0.21 11.02
C LEU A 21 4.67 0.97 11.51
N PRO A 22 4.53 1.23 12.84
CA PRO A 22 3.68 2.33 13.33
C PRO A 22 4.22 3.71 12.94
N ASP A 23 5.53 3.92 13.05
CA ASP A 23 6.17 5.20 12.73
C ASP A 23 6.09 5.50 11.24
N LEU A 24 6.30 4.47 10.40
CA LEU A 24 6.19 4.61 8.95
C LEU A 24 4.75 4.90 8.53
N GLU A 25 3.75 4.26 9.14
CA GLU A 25 2.34 4.54 8.87
C GLU A 25 2.01 5.99 9.19
N LEU A 26 2.42 6.49 10.36
CA LEU A 26 2.21 7.88 10.75
C LEU A 26 2.86 8.86 9.77
N GLN A 27 4.12 8.61 9.37
CA GLN A 27 4.81 9.48 8.43
C GLN A 27 4.19 9.43 7.03
N LEU A 28 3.72 8.26 6.57
CA LEU A 28 3.01 8.17 5.29
C LEU A 28 1.71 8.97 5.32
N ALA A 29 0.97 8.92 6.43
CA ALA A 29 -0.29 9.64 6.60
C ALA A 29 -0.11 11.17 6.51
N THR A 30 1.00 11.74 6.99
CA THR A 30 1.27 13.20 6.85
C THR A 30 1.45 13.64 5.40
N HIS A 31 1.77 12.70 4.51
CA HIS A 31 1.86 12.91 3.07
C HIS A 31 0.61 12.43 2.32
N ASP A 32 -0.50 12.16 3.01
CA ASP A 32 -1.72 11.56 2.45
C ASP A 32 -1.43 10.25 1.68
N LEU A 33 -0.54 9.43 2.23
CA LEU A 33 -0.25 8.08 1.79
C LEU A 33 -0.76 7.10 2.84
N TRP A 34 -1.26 5.95 2.39
CA TRP A 34 -1.91 4.97 3.23
C TRP A 34 -1.15 3.67 3.21
N LEU A 35 -0.94 3.06 4.38
CA LEU A 35 -0.25 1.79 4.54
C LEU A 35 -1.26 0.70 4.94
N TRP A 36 -1.17 -0.45 4.28
CA TRP A 36 -1.92 -1.65 4.64
C TRP A 36 -0.98 -2.85 4.77
N PRO A 37 -0.88 -3.47 5.96
CA PRO A 37 -0.26 -4.78 6.06
C PRO A 37 -1.05 -5.77 5.21
N VAL A 38 -0.36 -6.53 4.36
CA VAL A 38 -1.02 -7.47 3.43
C VAL A 38 -1.83 -8.53 4.19
N ALA A 39 -1.39 -8.89 5.40
CA ALA A 39 -2.03 -9.90 6.23
C ALA A 39 -3.39 -9.46 6.79
N THR A 40 -3.61 -8.17 6.98
CA THR A 40 -4.81 -7.62 7.64
C THR A 40 -5.60 -6.68 6.72
N ALA A 41 -5.24 -6.64 5.43
CA ALA A 41 -5.96 -5.83 4.46
C ALA A 41 -7.42 -6.32 4.32
N PRO A 42 -8.41 -5.41 4.39
CA PRO A 42 -9.82 -5.73 4.67
C PRO A 42 -10.49 -6.67 3.65
N GLY A 43 -10.03 -6.71 2.39
CA GLY A 43 -10.61 -7.60 1.38
C GLY A 43 -9.84 -8.91 1.16
N VAL A 44 -8.80 -9.22 1.93
CA VAL A 44 -7.97 -10.41 1.71
C VAL A 44 -8.48 -11.58 2.57
N VAL A 45 -9.18 -12.53 1.93
CA VAL A 45 -9.82 -13.70 2.58
C VAL A 45 -8.82 -14.61 3.32
N ASP A 46 -7.58 -14.72 2.84
CA ASP A 46 -6.49 -15.45 3.50
C ASP A 46 -5.22 -14.57 3.53
N GLY A 47 -5.29 -13.55 4.38
CA GLY A 47 -4.27 -12.51 4.49
C GLY A 47 -2.90 -13.05 4.85
N GLU A 48 -2.81 -13.96 5.82
CA GLU A 48 -1.53 -14.53 6.26
C GLU A 48 -0.83 -15.29 5.15
N ARG A 49 -1.55 -16.18 4.44
CA ARG A 49 -0.99 -16.88 3.28
C ARG A 49 -0.56 -15.90 2.22
N ARG A 50 -1.36 -14.87 1.95
CA ARG A 50 -1.03 -13.84 0.95
C ARG A 50 0.23 -13.08 1.34
N ALA A 51 0.39 -12.72 2.61
CA ALA A 51 1.57 -12.06 3.13
C ALA A 51 2.83 -12.93 2.92
N VAL A 52 2.77 -14.22 3.28
CA VAL A 52 3.87 -15.18 3.05
C VAL A 52 4.24 -15.24 1.56
N GLN A 53 3.25 -15.33 0.67
CA GLN A 53 3.47 -15.38 -0.78
C GLN A 53 4.13 -14.10 -1.31
N VAL A 54 3.61 -12.92 -0.93
CA VAL A 54 4.15 -11.61 -1.37
C VAL A 54 5.59 -11.45 -0.90
N ARG A 55 5.86 -11.74 0.37
CA ARG A 55 7.20 -11.66 0.96
C ARG A 55 8.18 -12.58 0.26
N ARG A 56 7.84 -13.87 0.10
CA ARG A 56 8.69 -14.83 -0.60
C ARG A 56 9.00 -14.35 -2.01
N ARG A 57 8.01 -13.85 -2.74
CA ARG A 57 8.20 -13.30 -4.10
C ARG A 57 9.18 -12.13 -4.11
N LEU A 58 9.10 -11.21 -3.15
CA LEU A 58 9.97 -10.04 -3.07
C LEU A 58 11.42 -10.43 -2.75
N VAL A 59 11.64 -11.26 -1.74
CA VAL A 59 12.99 -11.69 -1.33
C VAL A 59 13.64 -12.54 -2.41
N VAL A 60 12.93 -13.54 -2.96
CA VAL A 60 13.46 -14.38 -4.06
C VAL A 60 13.84 -13.53 -5.26
N ALA A 61 12.99 -12.57 -5.64
CA ALA A 61 13.29 -11.70 -6.77
C ALA A 61 14.49 -10.78 -6.51
N ALA A 62 14.83 -10.51 -5.24
CA ALA A 62 16.00 -9.72 -4.84
C ALA A 62 17.31 -10.54 -4.79
N ARG A 63 17.27 -11.85 -5.02
CA ARG A 63 18.44 -12.73 -5.18
C ARG A 63 19.47 -12.60 -4.04
N GLY A 64 19.02 -12.67 -2.79
CA GLY A 64 19.88 -12.61 -1.60
C GLY A 64 20.09 -11.21 -1.02
N ALA A 65 19.86 -10.15 -1.81
CA ALA A 65 20.08 -8.78 -1.34
C ALA A 65 19.17 -8.38 -0.15
N TRP A 66 18.04 -9.06 0.02
CA TRP A 66 17.01 -8.75 1.02
C TRP A 66 16.79 -9.89 2.03
N ASP A 67 17.80 -10.73 2.26
CA ASP A 67 17.65 -11.86 3.19
C ASP A 67 17.37 -11.42 4.63
N CYS A 68 17.86 -10.24 5.03
CA CYS A 68 17.52 -9.61 6.31
C CYS A 68 16.01 -9.33 6.48
N ALA A 69 15.26 -9.23 5.38
CA ALA A 69 13.83 -8.92 5.37
C ALA A 69 12.94 -10.18 5.35
N TRP A 70 13.50 -11.38 5.56
CA TRP A 70 12.72 -12.63 5.57
C TRP A 70 11.64 -12.66 6.66
N GLY A 71 11.86 -11.96 7.78
CA GLY A 71 10.89 -11.81 8.87
C GLY A 71 10.01 -10.57 8.79
N TRP A 72 10.17 -9.73 7.77
CA TRP A 72 9.54 -8.41 7.72
C TRP A 72 8.10 -8.46 7.21
N VAL A 73 7.33 -7.43 7.55
CA VAL A 73 5.91 -7.33 7.22
C VAL A 73 5.76 -6.87 5.77
N PRO A 74 5.11 -7.64 4.90
CA PRO A 74 4.73 -7.17 3.57
C PRO A 74 3.58 -6.18 3.68
N VAL A 75 3.74 -5.03 3.03
CA VAL A 75 2.76 -3.94 3.04
C VAL A 75 2.44 -3.48 1.62
N TRP A 76 1.23 -2.96 1.46
CA TRP A 76 0.83 -2.13 0.34
C TRP A 76 0.77 -0.69 0.79
N VAL A 77 1.37 0.20 0.00
CA VAL A 77 1.28 1.65 0.22
C VAL A 77 0.53 2.27 -0.94
N GLY A 78 -0.60 2.91 -0.68
CA GLY A 78 -1.39 3.60 -1.70
C GLY A 78 -1.53 5.09 -1.42
N PHE A 79 -2.31 5.75 -2.26
CA PHE A 79 -2.40 7.20 -2.32
C PHE A 79 -3.77 7.67 -1.83
N GLY A 80 -3.81 8.70 -0.99
CA GLY A 80 -5.04 9.28 -0.49
C GLY A 80 -5.70 10.24 -1.49
N GLY A 81 -6.74 10.94 -1.03
CA GLY A 81 -7.62 11.75 -1.88
C GLY A 81 -6.94 13.00 -2.48
N THR A 82 -5.84 13.47 -1.88
CA THR A 82 -5.02 14.58 -2.40
C THR A 82 -4.27 14.18 -3.67
N TRP A 83 -4.04 12.89 -3.88
CA TRP A 83 -3.23 12.36 -4.99
C TRP A 83 -4.03 11.56 -6.01
N ASP A 84 -5.02 10.77 -5.58
CA ASP A 84 -5.83 9.89 -6.42
C ASP A 84 -7.26 10.46 -6.53
N ASP A 85 -7.47 11.34 -7.51
CA ASP A 85 -8.79 11.86 -7.92
C ASP A 85 -9.51 10.93 -8.92
N GLY A 86 -9.00 9.71 -9.11
CA GLY A 86 -9.47 8.75 -10.10
C GLY A 86 -8.94 8.97 -11.52
N ARG A 87 -8.08 9.97 -11.77
CA ARG A 87 -7.39 10.15 -13.05
C ARG A 87 -6.07 9.39 -13.06
N GLU A 88 -5.77 8.77 -14.18
CA GLU A 88 -4.46 8.17 -14.45
C GLU A 88 -3.77 8.91 -15.60
N PRO A 89 -2.44 9.12 -15.53
CA PRO A 89 -1.51 8.65 -14.49
C PRO A 89 -1.52 9.53 -13.23
N LEU A 90 -1.10 8.95 -12.08
CA LEU A 90 -0.86 9.72 -10.86
C LEU A 90 0.18 10.82 -11.11
N PRO A 91 0.04 12.00 -10.46
CA PRO A 91 1.03 13.06 -10.58
C PRO A 91 2.42 12.61 -10.13
N TRP A 92 3.47 13.03 -10.83
CA TRP A 92 4.85 12.70 -10.47
C TRP A 92 5.19 13.11 -9.02
N ALA A 93 4.62 14.21 -8.53
CA ALA A 93 4.79 14.65 -7.14
C ALA A 93 4.37 13.57 -6.12
N ALA A 94 3.30 12.82 -6.40
CA ALA A 94 2.85 11.71 -5.55
C ALA A 94 3.90 10.58 -5.51
N HIS A 95 4.45 10.23 -6.67
CA HIS A 95 5.54 9.25 -6.75
C HIS A 95 6.78 9.71 -5.97
N ALA A 96 7.17 10.97 -6.14
CA ALA A 96 8.32 11.55 -5.47
C ALA A 96 8.15 11.52 -3.94
N ALA A 97 6.98 11.91 -3.43
CA ALA A 97 6.66 11.86 -2.00
C ALA A 97 6.80 10.44 -1.45
N LEU A 98 6.17 9.45 -2.10
CA LEU A 98 6.24 8.04 -1.70
C LEU A 98 7.69 7.52 -1.65
N TRP A 99 8.45 7.72 -2.73
CA TRP A 99 9.83 7.21 -2.78
C TRP A 99 10.76 7.96 -1.83
N SER A 100 10.51 9.24 -1.56
CA SER A 100 11.26 10.03 -0.60
C SER A 100 11.06 9.50 0.83
N VAL A 101 9.81 9.26 1.25
CA VAL A 101 9.52 8.70 2.57
C VAL A 101 10.17 7.32 2.73
N MET A 102 10.02 6.43 1.74
CA MET A 102 10.60 5.09 1.85
C MET A 102 12.14 5.09 1.78
N ALA A 103 12.76 6.04 1.09
CA ALA A 103 14.22 6.19 1.08
C ALA A 103 14.76 6.69 2.43
N GLY A 104 14.00 7.53 3.15
CA GLY A 104 14.36 7.98 4.50
C GLY A 104 14.46 6.84 5.52
N HIS A 105 13.84 5.69 5.22
CA HIS A 105 13.84 4.49 6.07
C HIS A 105 14.57 3.30 5.43
N ALA A 106 15.66 3.58 4.70
CA ALA A 106 16.40 2.57 3.97
C ALA A 106 16.93 1.41 4.83
N ASP A 107 17.04 1.56 6.15
CA ASP A 107 17.45 0.46 7.05
C ASP A 107 16.30 -0.48 7.41
N GLY A 108 15.05 0.02 7.43
CA GLY A 108 13.86 -0.72 7.86
C GLY A 108 12.83 -0.98 6.76
N VAL A 109 13.08 -0.54 5.52
CA VAL A 109 12.18 -0.74 4.38
C VAL A 109 12.92 -1.34 3.18
N ARG A 110 12.34 -2.34 2.54
CA ARG A 110 12.80 -2.87 1.24
C ARG A 110 11.67 -2.80 0.23
N TYR A 111 11.92 -2.12 -0.88
CA TYR A 111 10.91 -1.89 -1.90
C TYR A 111 11.54 -1.83 -3.30
N ARG A 112 10.69 -1.96 -4.32
CA ARG A 112 11.07 -1.66 -5.71
C ARG A 112 10.35 -0.38 -6.11
N LYS A 113 11.02 0.51 -6.83
CA LYS A 113 10.43 1.73 -7.40
C LYS A 113 9.50 1.40 -8.57
N ARG A 114 8.38 0.75 -8.25
CA ARG A 114 7.32 0.37 -9.17
C ARG A 114 6.00 0.38 -8.43
N LEU A 115 4.95 0.77 -9.12
CA LEU A 115 3.58 0.59 -8.64
C LEU A 115 2.99 -0.68 -9.26
N GLY A 116 2.17 -1.38 -8.49
CA GLY A 116 1.32 -2.46 -8.96
C GLY A 116 -0.15 -2.06 -8.80
N GLY A 117 -1.03 -2.70 -9.56
CA GLY A 117 -2.47 -2.58 -9.36
C GLY A 117 -2.95 -3.61 -8.34
N VAL A 118 -3.60 -3.15 -7.28
CA VAL A 118 -4.40 -3.99 -6.39
C VAL A 118 -5.88 -3.67 -6.63
N PRO A 119 -6.75 -4.66 -6.84
CA PRO A 119 -8.20 -4.43 -7.00
C PRO A 119 -8.73 -3.50 -5.91
N ARG A 120 -9.50 -2.46 -6.27
CA ARG A 120 -10.00 -1.47 -5.29
C ARG A 120 -10.78 -2.11 -4.15
N ALA A 121 -11.54 -3.17 -4.44
CA ALA A 121 -12.29 -3.94 -3.44
C ALA A 121 -11.43 -4.59 -2.34
N LEU A 122 -10.11 -4.72 -2.53
CA LEU A 122 -9.21 -5.28 -1.51
C LEU A 122 -8.73 -4.24 -0.49
N LEU A 123 -8.77 -2.96 -0.86
CA LEU A 123 -8.25 -1.84 -0.08
C LEU A 123 -9.34 -0.83 0.29
N SER A 124 -10.60 -1.15 -0.03
CA SER A 124 -11.73 -0.44 0.53
C SER A 124 -11.75 -0.71 2.02
N VAL A 125 -11.23 0.23 2.79
CA VAL A 125 -11.82 0.50 4.09
C VAL A 125 -13.28 0.80 3.78
N THR A 126 -14.21 -0.01 4.29
CA THR A 126 -15.60 0.43 4.37
C THR A 126 -15.55 1.78 5.06
N GLN A 127 -15.64 2.85 4.28
CA GLN A 127 -15.89 4.16 4.84
C GLN A 127 -17.18 3.95 5.59
N VAL A 128 -17.13 4.02 6.92
CA VAL A 128 -18.36 4.18 7.69
C VAL A 128 -18.91 5.49 7.18
N ASP A 129 -19.85 5.42 6.24
CA ASP A 129 -20.72 6.53 5.94
C ASP A 129 -21.32 6.91 7.29
N SER A 130 -20.87 8.03 7.86
CA SER A 130 -21.62 8.69 8.90
C SER A 130 -23.02 8.93 8.33
N PRO A 131 -24.09 8.41 8.96
CA PRO A 131 -25.44 8.74 8.54
C PRO A 131 -25.75 10.16 9.02
N ALA A 132 -25.23 11.17 8.32
CA ALA A 132 -25.67 12.54 8.48
C ALA A 132 -26.85 12.77 7.52
N GLY A 133 -28.04 12.91 8.09
CA GLY A 133 -29.11 13.68 7.46
C GLY A 133 -30.34 12.90 6.99
N ARG A 134 -31.16 12.44 7.92
CA ARG A 134 -32.61 12.46 7.72
C ARG A 134 -33.32 12.70 9.06
N VAL A 135 -33.42 13.96 9.44
CA VAL A 135 -34.54 14.42 10.26
C VAL A 135 -35.60 14.82 9.24
N VAL A 136 -36.64 14.00 9.12
CA VAL A 136 -37.88 14.38 8.46
C VAL A 136 -38.70 15.14 9.51
N GLU A 137 -39.14 16.34 9.13
CA GLU A 137 -40.15 17.13 9.86
C GLU A 137 -41.46 16.37 10.04
#